data_AF-A0AA41L5N6-F1
#
_entry.id   AF-A0AA41L5N6-F1
#
_cell.length_a   1.000
_cell.length_b   1.000
_cell.length_c   1.000
_cell.angle_alpha   90.00
_cell.angle_beta   90.00
_cell.angle_gamma   90.00
#
_symmetry.space_group_name_H-M   'P 1'
#
loop_
_entity.id
_entity.type
_entity.pdbx_description
1 polymer ?
#
loop_
_entity_poly.entity_id
_entity_poly.type
_entity_poly.pdbx_seq_one_letter_code
_entity_poly.pdbx_strand_id
1 'polypeptide(L)'
;MPNHIEAAYIPLATKRTKNVIKHLQPGSRQTIDAVSAQDPSDRAEVEIWTAEHDDGVHTFYQDGPNGDVKYLGFADNVRVAIEEAATEE
;
A
#
# COMPACT_ATOMS: atom_id res chain seq x y z
N MET A 1 -1.86 22.56 -16.76
CA MET A 1 -2.74 21.42 -16.46
C MET A 1 -2.34 20.93 -15.08
N PRO A 2 -3.26 20.77 -14.12
CA PRO A 2 -2.87 20.30 -12.81
C PRO A 2 -2.46 18.84 -12.95
N ASN A 3 -1.16 18.55 -12.79
CA ASN A 3 -0.69 17.19 -12.56
C ASN A 3 -1.34 16.71 -11.26
N HIS A 4 -2.46 15.99 -11.36
CA HIS A 4 -2.82 15.06 -10.31
C HIS A 4 -1.63 14.14 -10.16
N ILE A 5 -0.98 14.14 -9.00
CA ILE A 5 0.07 13.16 -8.71
C ILE A 5 -0.65 11.84 -8.43
N GLU A 6 -1.18 11.21 -9.49
CA GLU A 6 -1.71 9.85 -9.44
C GLU A 6 -0.56 8.90 -9.08
N ALA A 7 -0.85 7.92 -8.23
CA ALA A 7 0.13 6.90 -7.88
C ALA A 7 0.54 6.14 -9.15
N ALA A 8 1.84 5.97 -9.37
CA ALA A 8 2.35 5.19 -10.48
C ALA A 8 2.08 3.69 -10.28
N TYR A 9 2.10 3.22 -9.04
CA TYR A 9 1.84 1.85 -8.64
C TYR A 9 0.72 1.78 -7.61
N ILE A 10 -0.21 0.84 -7.81
CA ILE A 10 -1.36 0.64 -6.93
C ILE A 10 -1.18 -0.70 -6.19
N PRO A 11 -1.24 -0.72 -4.85
CA PRO A 11 -1.26 -1.95 -4.06
C PRO A 11 -2.33 -2.94 -4.52
N LEU A 12 -1.93 -4.18 -4.79
CA LEU A 12 -2.86 -5.26 -5.13
C LEU A 12 -3.32 -6.01 -3.89
N ALA A 13 -4.61 -6.30 -3.81
CA ALA A 13 -5.21 -7.06 -2.72
C ALA A 13 -4.98 -8.59 -2.86
N THR A 14 -3.74 -9.01 -3.14
CA THR A 14 -3.37 -10.42 -3.17
C THR A 14 -3.48 -11.03 -1.76
N LYS A 15 -3.54 -12.36 -1.66
CA LYS A 15 -3.52 -13.06 -0.35
C LYS A 15 -2.32 -12.64 0.50
N ARG A 16 -1.17 -12.44 -0.14
CA ARG A 16 0.07 -11.98 0.50
C ARG A 16 -0.09 -10.56 1.03
N THR A 17 -0.50 -9.60 0.19
CA THR A 17 -0.69 -8.20 0.61
C THR A 17 -1.70 -8.07 1.74
N LYS A 18 -2.83 -8.78 1.65
CA LYS A 18 -3.82 -8.86 2.74
C LYS A 18 -3.20 -9.33 4.04
N ASN A 19 -2.43 -10.43 3.99
CA ASN A 19 -1.80 -10.97 5.18
C ASN A 19 -0.77 -10.01 5.79
N VAL A 20 0.03 -9.34 4.94
CA VAL A 20 1.00 -8.33 5.37
C VAL A 20 0.30 -7.18 6.07
N ILE A 21 -0.69 -6.55 5.44
CA ILE A 21 -1.39 -5.38 6.00
C ILE A 21 -2.10 -5.72 7.32
N LYS A 22 -2.72 -6.91 7.42
CA LYS A 22 -3.39 -7.36 8.66
C LYS A 22 -2.43 -7.47 9.85
N HIS A 23 -1.19 -7.89 9.61
CA HIS A 23 -0.20 -8.13 10.67
C HIS A 23 0.85 -7.02 10.79
N LEU A 24 0.79 -5.99 9.96
CA LEU A 24 1.77 -4.91 9.92
C LEU A 24 1.78 -4.14 11.25
N GLN A 25 2.93 -4.16 11.92
CA GLN A 25 3.17 -3.49 13.18
C GLN A 25 3.81 -2.12 12.95
N PRO A 26 3.51 -1.10 13.77
CA PRO A 26 4.16 0.19 13.69
C PRO A 26 5.69 0.07 13.79
N GLY A 27 6.40 0.84 12.97
CA GLY A 27 7.86 0.81 12.89
C GLY A 27 8.44 -0.37 12.08
N SER A 28 7.59 -1.27 11.56
CA SER A 28 8.02 -2.36 10.68
C SER A 28 7.78 -2.04 9.21
N ARG A 29 8.75 -2.38 8.35
CA ARG A 29 8.62 -2.37 6.88
C ARG A 29 8.43 -3.79 6.38
N GLN A 30 7.51 -3.96 5.45
CA GLN A 30 7.24 -5.21 4.75
C GLN A 30 7.07 -4.93 3.26
N THR A 31 7.09 -5.95 2.43
CA THR A 31 6.87 -5.83 0.98
C THR A 31 5.49 -6.35 0.59
N ILE A 32 4.83 -5.67 -0.33
CA ILE A 32 3.53 -6.05 -0.90
C ILE A 32 3.58 -6.04 -2.43
N ASP A 33 2.63 -6.73 -3.04
CA ASP A 33 2.47 -6.72 -4.49
C ASP A 33 1.74 -5.44 -4.91
N ALA A 34 2.26 -4.74 -5.92
CA ALA A 34 1.63 -3.59 -6.55
C ALA A 34 1.69 -3.72 -8.07
N VAL A 35 0.82 -2.99 -8.75
CA VAL A 35 0.74 -2.98 -10.22
C VAL A 35 0.85 -1.56 -10.74
N SER A 36 1.50 -1.38 -11.88
CA SER A 36 1.53 -0.08 -12.54
C SER A 36 0.12 0.36 -12.93
N ALA A 37 -0.22 1.60 -12.60
CA ALA A 37 -1.48 2.22 -12.99
C ALA A 37 -1.58 2.43 -14.51
N GLN A 38 -0.44 2.45 -15.21
CA GLN A 38 -0.36 2.63 -16.66
C GLN A 38 -0.34 1.29 -17.43
N ASP A 39 0.26 0.25 -16.84
CA ASP A 39 0.32 -1.09 -17.44
C ASP A 39 0.02 -2.17 -16.39
N PRO A 40 -1.17 -2.79 -16.43
CA PRO A 40 -1.56 -3.84 -15.47
C PRO A 40 -0.71 -5.13 -15.58
N SER A 41 0.10 -5.27 -16.63
CA SER A 41 1.04 -6.39 -16.78
C SER A 41 2.34 -6.15 -16.00
N ASP A 42 2.67 -4.89 -15.70
CA ASP A 42 3.86 -4.51 -14.95
C ASP A 42 3.59 -4.57 -13.45
N ARG A 43 4.01 -5.68 -12.83
CA ARG A 43 3.89 -5.92 -11.40
C ARG A 43 5.23 -5.68 -10.71
N ALA A 44 5.18 -5.03 -9.56
CA ALA A 44 6.34 -4.73 -8.75
C ALA A 44 6.07 -5.08 -7.28
N GLU A 45 7.13 -5.41 -6.55
CA GLU A 45 7.10 -5.46 -5.10
C GLU A 45 7.51 -4.10 -4.56
N VAL A 46 6.67 -3.55 -3.67
CA VAL A 46 6.90 -2.24 -3.05
C VAL A 46 6.88 -2.35 -1.54
N GLU A 47 7.61 -1.47 -0.86
CA GLU A 47 7.58 -1.41 0.59
C GLU A 47 6.27 -0.80 1.10
N ILE A 48 5.74 -1.34 2.19
CA ILE A 48 4.65 -0.81 2.98
C ILE A 48 5.05 -0.80 4.46
N TRP A 49 4.66 0.23 5.18
CA TRP A 49 4.91 0.34 6.62
C TRP A 49 3.84 1.13 7.32
N THR A 50 3.79 0.97 8.63
CA THR A 50 3.00 1.82 9.51
C THR A 50 3.92 2.65 10.41
N ALA A 51 3.54 3.90 10.66
CA ALA A 51 4.23 4.79 11.58
C ALA A 51 3.23 5.35 12.60
N GLU A 52 3.67 5.47 13.86
CA GLU A 52 2.90 6.15 14.90
C GLU A 52 3.08 7.66 14.76
N HIS A 53 1.96 8.37 14.75
CA HIS A 53 1.86 9.83 14.75
C HIS A 53 0.99 10.26 15.93
N ASP A 54 0.98 11.56 16.23
CA ASP A 54 0.23 12.13 17.37
C ASP A 54 -1.27 11.79 17.36
N ASP A 55 -1.84 11.59 16.16
CA ASP A 55 -3.27 11.30 15.95
C ASP A 55 -3.57 9.81 15.71
N GLY A 56 -2.54 8.95 15.69
CA GLY A 56 -2.70 7.49 15.56
C GLY A 56 -1.69 6.83 14.63
N VAL A 57 -1.98 5.59 14.23
CA VAL A 57 -1.10 4.80 13.36
C VAL A 57 -1.49 5.01 11.90
N HIS A 58 -0.53 5.44 11.09
CA HIS A 58 -0.71 5.76 9.67
C HIS A 58 -0.01 4.73 8.80
N THR A 59 -0.62 4.33 7.68
CA THR A 59 -0.05 3.40 6.70
C THR A 59 0.47 4.15 5.49
N PHE A 60 1.67 3.79 5.06
CA PHE A 60 2.36 4.35 3.91
C PHE A 60 2.92 3.23 3.03
N TYR A 61 3.05 3.48 1.74
CA TYR A 61 3.74 2.58 0.82
C TYR A 61 4.63 3.36 -0.15
N GLN A 62 5.59 2.67 -0.74
CA GLN A 62 6.45 3.22 -1.79
C GLN A 62 5.76 3.09 -3.16
N ASP A 63 5.67 4.17 -3.91
CA ASP A 63 5.00 4.24 -5.22
C ASP A 63 5.81 3.62 -6.35
N GLY A 64 6.20 2.35 -6.19
CA GLY A 64 7.14 1.63 -7.04
C GLY A 64 8.53 1.48 -6.41
N PRO A 65 9.44 0.71 -7.04
CA PRO A 65 10.75 0.35 -6.46
C PRO A 65 11.66 1.54 -6.11
N ASN A 66 11.43 2.70 -6.74
CA ASN A 66 12.14 3.95 -6.47
C ASN A 66 11.17 5.15 -6.40
N GLY A 67 9.89 4.88 -6.12
CA GLY A 67 8.85 5.90 -6.09
C GLY A 67 8.85 6.72 -4.81
N ASP A 68 8.08 7.80 -4.83
CA ASP A 68 7.79 8.59 -3.65
C ASP A 68 6.96 7.79 -2.63
N VAL A 69 7.01 8.22 -1.39
CA VAL A 69 6.13 7.67 -0.34
C VAL A 69 4.72 8.20 -0.52
N LYS A 70 3.73 7.31 -0.50
CA LYS A 70 2.31 7.63 -0.54
C LYS A 70 1.63 7.26 0.76
N TYR A 71 0.75 8.15 1.22
CA TYR A 71 -0.12 7.90 2.36
C TYR A 71 -1.35 7.11 1.90
N LEU A 72 -1.63 6.00 2.58
CA LEU A 72 -2.75 5.11 2.26
C LEU A 72 -3.94 5.33 3.19
N GLY A 73 -3.71 5.81 4.42
CA GLY A 73 -4.74 6.02 5.43
C GLY A 73 -4.33 5.56 6.83
N PHE A 74 -5.22 5.73 7.81
CA PHE A 74 -5.07 5.14 9.14
C PHE A 74 -4.99 3.62 9.06
N ALA A 75 -4.11 3.01 9.85
CA ALA A 75 -3.86 1.58 9.82
C ALA A 75 -5.13 0.74 10.01
N ASP A 76 -6.01 1.13 10.92
CA ASP A 76 -7.27 0.41 11.16
C ASP A 76 -8.23 0.48 9.96
N ASN A 77 -8.35 1.66 9.34
CA ASN A 77 -9.17 1.82 8.14
C ASN A 77 -8.62 1.02 6.96
N VAL A 78 -7.29 1.01 6.80
CA VAL A 78 -6.62 0.25 5.74
C VAL A 78 -6.80 -1.26 5.95
N ARG A 79 -6.73 -1.76 7.20
CA ARG A 79 -6.97 -3.17 7.52
C ARG A 79 -8.40 -3.61 7.20
N VAL A 80 -9.39 -2.76 7.47
CA VAL A 80 -10.79 -3.02 7.11
C VAL A 80 -10.95 -3.01 5.58
N ALA A 81 -10.45 -1.97 4.91
CA ALA A 81 -10.59 -1.85 3.46
C ALA A 81 -9.93 -3.00 2.69
N ILE A 82 -8.74 -3.46 3.12
CA ILE A 82 -8.07 -4.59 2.44
C ILE A 82 -8.76 -5.93 2.72
N GLU A 83 -9.47 -6.06 3.84
CA GLU A 83 -10.26 -7.26 4.13
C GLU A 83 -11.47 -7.35 3.19
N GLU A 84 -12.15 -6.23 2.96
CA GLU A 84 -13.31 -6.12 2.07
C GLU A 84 -12.97 -6.16 0.58
N ALA A 85 -11.74 -5.79 0.20
CA ALA A 85 -11.30 -5.81 -1.18
C ALA A 85 -11.42 -7.22 -1.80
N ALA A 86 -11.77 -7.31 -3.09
CA ALA A 86 -11.71 -8.59 -3.81
C ALA A 86 -10.26 -9.11 -3.82
N THR A 87 -10.08 -10.40 -3.55
CA THR A 87 -8.75 -11.01 -3.61
C THR A 87 -8.34 -11.17 -5.06
N GLU A 88 -7.24 -10.54 -5.47
CA GLU A 88 -6.60 -10.83 -6.76
C GLU A 88 -5.93 -12.21 -6.70
N GLU A 89 -6.24 -13.07 -7.68
CA GLU A 89 -5.69 -14.42 -7.86
C GLU A 89 -4.46 -14.43 -8.79
#